data_AF-A0A9E6PRH5-F1
#
_entry.id   AF-A0A9E6PRH5-F1
#
_cell.length_a   1.000
_cell.length_b   1.000
_cell.length_c   1.000
_cell.angle_alpha   90.00
_cell.angle_beta   90.00
_cell.angle_gamma   90.00
#
_symmetry.space_group_name_H-M   'P 1'
#
loop_
_entity.id
_entity.type
_entity.pdbx_description
1 polymer ?
#
loop_
_entity_poly.entity_id
_entity_poly.type
_entity_poly.pdbx_seq_one_letter_code
_entity_poly.pdbx_strand_id
1 'polypeptide(L)'
;MDVLKKERVGEEVYFDIRFSEGEFMVYADCLRVLIEEFSDVDVVAVTGGETKLELLGLYDDLVGLLRGMERLEYLPDRFRS
;
A
#
# COMPACT_ATOMS: atom_id res chain seq x y z
N MET A 1 -8.04 -10.40 -4.91
CA MET A 1 -8.23 -9.93 -3.53
C MET A 1 -9.45 -10.61 -2.95
N ASP A 2 -9.27 -11.34 -1.85
CA ASP A 2 -10.36 -11.98 -1.12
C ASP A 2 -10.39 -11.49 0.33
N VAL A 3 -11.57 -11.16 0.85
CA VAL A 3 -11.75 -10.82 2.27
C VAL A 3 -11.97 -12.11 3.04
N LEU A 4 -11.02 -12.47 3.90
CA LEU A 4 -11.05 -13.67 4.72
C LEU A 4 -11.82 -13.44 6.03
N LYS A 5 -11.65 -12.26 6.62
CA LYS A 5 -12.31 -11.85 7.87
C LYS A 5 -12.61 -10.37 7.83
N LYS A 6 -13.69 -9.99 8.50
CA LYS A 6 -14.05 -8.61 8.80
C LYS A 6 -14.34 -8.51 10.28
N GLU A 7 -13.71 -7.55 10.95
CA GLU A 7 -13.88 -7.29 12.37
C GLU A 7 -14.19 -5.82 12.59
N ARG A 8 -15.03 -5.53 13.58
CA ARG A 8 -15.33 -4.16 13.99
C ARG A 8 -14.79 -3.94 15.39
N VAL A 9 -13.94 -2.92 15.55
CA VAL A 9 -13.35 -2.52 16.84
C VAL A 9 -13.65 -1.04 17.04
N GLY A 10 -14.59 -0.74 17.94
CA GLY A 10 -15.10 0.63 18.09
C GLY A 10 -15.81 1.12 16.82
N GLU A 11 -15.39 2.27 16.31
CA GLU A 11 -15.92 2.86 15.06
C GLU A 11 -15.20 2.34 13.81
N GLU A 12 -14.05 1.67 13.98
CA GLU A 12 -13.21 1.19 12.90
C GLU A 12 -13.54 -0.22 12.45
N VAL A 13 -13.23 -0.51 11.19
CA VAL A 13 -13.45 -1.80 10.55
C VAL A 13 -12.13 -2.31 10.01
N TYR A 14 -11.73 -3.48 10.49
CA TYR A 14 -10.51 -4.17 10.11
C TYR A 14 -10.83 -5.35 9.18
N PHE A 15 -9.94 -5.62 8.24
CA PHE A 15 -10.10 -6.70 7.27
C PHE A 15 -8.85 -7.57 7.23
N ASP A 16 -9.05 -8.88 7.31
CA ASP A 16 -8.02 -9.84 6.91
C ASP A 16 -8.21 -10.10 5.43
N ILE A 17 -7.23 -9.71 4.62
CA ILE A 17 -7.30 -9.77 3.16
C ILE A 17 -6.23 -10.69 2.61
N ARG A 18 -6.61 -11.51 1.63
CA ARG A 18 -5.67 -12.28 0.81
C ARG A 18 -5.42 -11.54 -0.49
N PHE A 19 -4.15 -11.32 -0.78
CA PHE A 19 -3.67 -10.68 -1.99
C PHE A 19 -2.61 -11.55 -2.66
N SER A 20 -2.56 -11.50 -3.99
CA SER A 20 -1.43 -12.00 -4.75
C SER A 20 -0.27 -11.00 -4.72
N GLU A 21 0.95 -11.47 -4.97
CA GLU A 21 2.15 -10.61 -5.06
C GLU A 21 1.95 -9.48 -6.08
N GLY A 22 1.34 -9.78 -7.23
CA GLY A 22 1.07 -8.78 -8.27
C GLY A 22 0.09 -7.70 -7.83
N GLU A 23 -0.98 -8.05 -7.12
CA GLU A 23 -1.90 -7.05 -6.56
C GLU A 23 -1.23 -6.18 -5.51
N PHE A 24 -0.31 -6.77 -4.73
CA PHE A 24 0.47 -6.06 -3.73
C PHE A 24 1.41 -5.03 -4.39
N MET A 25 2.07 -5.40 -5.49
CA MET A 25 2.91 -4.50 -6.27
C MET A 25 2.09 -3.34 -6.88
N VAL A 26 0.90 -3.62 -7.41
CA VAL A 26 0.00 -2.57 -7.93
C VAL A 26 -0.37 -1.58 -6.84
N TYR A 27 -0.69 -2.06 -5.64
CA TYR A 27 -1.03 -1.18 -4.52
C TYR A 27 0.14 -0.27 -4.10
N ALA A 28 1.35 -0.84 -4.01
CA ALA A 28 2.56 -0.06 -3.75
C ALA A 28 2.84 0.99 -4.84
N ASP A 29 2.65 0.64 -6.12
CA ASP A 29 2.80 1.60 -7.22
C ASP A 29 1.75 2.72 -7.19
N CYS A 30 0.50 2.42 -6.79
CA CYS A 30 -0.51 3.46 -6.62
C CYS A 30 -0.12 4.48 -5.55
N LEU A 31 0.39 4.03 -4.40
CA LEU A 31 0.90 4.93 -3.37
C LEU A 31 2.07 5.76 -3.88
N ARG A 32 3.03 5.12 -4.57
CA ARG A 32 4.18 5.79 -5.17
C ARG A 32 3.74 6.92 -6.11
N VAL A 33 2.77 6.66 -6.99
CA VAL A 33 2.20 7.67 -7.90
C VAL A 33 1.55 8.81 -7.13
N LEU A 34 0.77 8.54 -6.08
CA LEU A 34 0.16 9.60 -5.27
C LEU A 34 1.23 10.46 -4.58
N ILE A 35 2.30 9.85 -4.08
CA ILE A 35 3.39 10.57 -3.39
C ILE A 35 4.19 11.42 -4.39
N GLU A 36 4.55 10.86 -5.55
CA GLU A 36 5.46 11.49 -6.52
C GLU A 36 4.75 12.53 -7.41
N GLU A 37 3.53 12.26 -7.86
CA GLU A 37 2.91 13.01 -8.96
C GLU A 37 1.85 14.04 -8.52
N PHE A 38 1.27 13.87 -7.33
CA PHE A 38 0.15 14.72 -6.87
C PHE A 38 0.67 15.83 -5.96
N SER A 39 -0.06 16.96 -5.85
CA SER A 39 0.24 17.96 -4.81
C SER A 39 -0.25 17.48 -3.44
N ASP A 40 0.25 18.07 -2.35
CA ASP A 40 -0.24 17.72 -0.99
C ASP A 40 -1.75 17.94 -0.85
N VAL A 41 -2.26 19.01 -1.46
CA VAL A 41 -3.70 19.33 -1.44
C VAL A 41 -4.50 18.27 -2.20
N ASP A 42 -4.01 17.81 -3.35
CA ASP A 42 -4.68 16.78 -4.14
C ASP A 42 -4.62 15.42 -3.43
N VAL A 43 -3.52 15.10 -2.76
CA VAL A 43 -3.39 13.88 -1.96
C VAL A 43 -4.45 13.86 -0.87
N VAL A 44 -4.53 14.92 -0.05
CA VAL A 44 -5.55 15.02 1.02
C VAL A 44 -6.97 14.89 0.45
N ALA A 45 -7.23 15.50 -0.71
CA ALA A 45 -8.55 15.45 -1.35
C ALA A 45 -8.91 14.04 -1.86
N VAL A 46 -7.96 13.32 -2.47
CA VAL A 46 -8.18 11.98 -3.06
C VAL A 46 -8.27 10.90 -1.99
N THR A 47 -7.47 10.99 -0.94
CA THR A 47 -7.42 10.00 0.14
C THR A 47 -8.48 10.22 1.21
N GLY A 48 -9.12 11.39 1.22
CA GLY A 48 -10.10 11.76 2.23
C GLY A 48 -9.50 12.21 3.56
N GLY A 49 -8.22 12.55 3.59
CA GLY A 49 -7.57 13.13 4.77
C GLY A 49 -6.10 12.80 4.97
N GLU A 50 -5.59 11.77 4.28
CA GLU A 50 -4.19 11.34 4.44
C GLU A 50 -3.21 12.35 3.87
N THR A 51 -2.07 12.49 4.52
CA THR A 51 -0.93 13.29 4.08
C THR A 51 0.06 12.45 3.28
N LYS A 52 0.91 13.09 2.47
CA LYS A 52 2.01 12.39 1.78
C LYS A 52 2.96 11.66 2.72
N LEU A 53 3.16 12.20 3.93
CA LEU A 53 4.03 11.57 4.93
C LEU A 53 3.45 10.24 5.43
N GLU A 54 2.13 10.20 5.70
CA GLU A 54 1.43 8.98 6.07
C GLU A 54 1.44 7.96 4.93
N LEU A 55 1.19 8.41 3.70
CA LEU A 55 1.28 7.54 2.53
C LEU A 55 2.70 6.98 2.30
N LEU A 56 3.74 7.76 2.58
CA LEU A 56 5.12 7.30 2.49
C LEU A 56 5.41 6.21 3.52
N GLY A 57 4.94 6.36 4.76
CA GLY A 57 5.04 5.31 5.77
C GLY A 57 4.34 4.02 5.35
N LEU A 58 3.12 4.12 4.81
CA LEU A 58 2.38 2.98 4.27
C LEU A 58 3.13 2.32 3.09
N TYR A 59 3.71 3.14 2.21
CA TYR A 59 4.51 2.64 1.09
C TYR A 59 5.74 1.87 1.59
N ASP A 60 6.48 2.40 2.56
CA ASP A 60 7.66 1.75 3.13
C ASP A 60 7.31 0.41 3.78
N ASP A 61 6.20 0.34 4.53
CA ASP A 61 5.70 -0.91 5.12
C ASP A 61 5.37 -1.96 4.04
N LEU A 62 4.70 -1.55 2.96
CA LEU A 62 4.41 -2.45 1.84
C LEU A 62 5.69 -2.90 1.13
N VAL A 63 6.63 -2.00 0.87
CA VAL A 63 7.91 -2.37 0.26
C VAL A 63 8.68 -3.35 1.14
N GLY A 64 8.64 -3.17 2.46
CA GLY A 64 9.18 -4.13 3.43
C GLY A 64 8.55 -5.51 3.28
N LEU A 65 7.23 -5.59 3.14
CA LEU A 65 6.51 -6.85 2.93
C LEU A 65 6.84 -7.50 1.58
N LEU A 66 6.95 -6.73 0.49
CA LEU A 66 7.36 -7.21 -0.83
C LEU A 66 8.76 -7.83 -0.80
N ARG A 67 9.68 -7.26 -0.03
CA ARG A 67 11.05 -7.79 0.16
C ARG A 67 11.11 -9.06 0.98
N GLY A 68 10.05 -9.38 1.72
CA GLY A 68 9.91 -10.64 2.46
C GLY A 68 9.37 -11.81 1.63
N MET A 69 8.99 -11.58 0.36
CA MET A 69 8.39 -12.61 -0.49
C MET A 69 9.42 -13.62 -1.01
N GLU A 70 8.98 -14.87 -1.25
CA GLU A 70 9.88 -16.00 -1.53
C GLU A 70 10.70 -15.83 -2.84
N ARG A 71 10.12 -15.20 -3.87
CA ARG A 71 10.69 -15.16 -5.22
C ARG A 71 11.16 -13.76 -5.64
N LEU A 72 12.13 -13.22 -4.90
CA LEU A 72 12.70 -11.88 -5.10
C LEU A 72 13.26 -11.66 -6.51
N GLU A 73 13.62 -12.72 -7.24
CA GLU A 73 14.07 -12.64 -8.63
C GLU A 73 13.00 -12.12 -9.60
N TYR A 74 11.72 -12.15 -9.23
CA TYR A 74 10.63 -11.55 -9.99
C TYR A 74 10.17 -10.19 -9.45
N LEU A 75 10.71 -9.76 -8.31
CA LEU A 75 10.41 -8.45 -7.77
C LEU A 75 10.98 -7.36 -8.71
N PRO A 76 10.20 -6.40 -9.19
CA PRO A 76 10.71 -5.31 -10.02
C PRO A 76 11.79 -4.48 -9.31
N ASP A 77 12.76 -3.96 -10.06
CA ASP A 77 13.92 -3.25 -9.50
C ASP A 77 13.54 -2.06 -8.60
N ARG A 78 12.44 -1.37 -8.90
CA ARG A 78 11.91 -0.25 -8.09
C ARG A 78 11.57 -0.62 -6.65
N PHE A 79 11.38 -1.90 -6.35
CA PHE A 79 11.12 -2.40 -5.00
C PHE A 79 12.34 -3.09 -4.36
N ARG A 80 13.43 -3.28 -5.11
CA ARG A 80 14.63 -4.00 -4.66
C ARG A 80 15.61 -3.16 -3.84
N SER A 81 15.50 -1.82 -3.87
CA SER A 81 16.47 -0.87 -3.29
C SER A 81 16.14 -0.40 -1.89
#